data_AF-A0A6I3X217-F1
#
_entry.id   AF-A0A6I3X217-F1
#
_cell.length_a   1.000
_cell.length_b   1.000
_cell.length_c   1.000
_cell.angle_alpha   90.00
_cell.angle_beta   90.00
_cell.angle_gamma   90.00
#
_symmetry.space_group_name_H-M   'P 1'
#
loop_
_entity.id
_entity.type
_entity.pdbx_description
1 polymer ?
#
loop_
_entity_poly.entity_id
_entity_poly.type
_entity_poly.pdbx_seq_one_letter_code
_entity_poly.pdbx_strand_id
1 'polypeptide(L)'
;MTTQIDLWVDPACPWAWITSRWLLEAVQVRDAKVHFHVMSLAVLNENNEVPEHYKELMAQAWKPVRLLIAAEQTHGNEVVEPLYSAIGRRYHVEGNKDLSVILPEALAEVGLPAVLVSAANDESLDTALRASHHQGMDPVGMDVGTPVIHINGEAIFGPVITPAPRGEAAGTLLDGVIAVMSIPGFYELKRTRTSGPVFA
;
A
#
# COMPACT_ATOMS: atom_id res chain seq x y z
N MET A 1 11.04 -6.02 -22.28
CA MET A 1 9.88 -5.17 -21.95
C MET A 1 9.92 -4.98 -20.45
N THR A 2 9.86 -3.75 -19.96
CA THR A 2 9.87 -3.46 -18.52
C THR A 2 8.61 -4.02 -17.86
N THR A 3 8.78 -4.82 -16.81
CA THR A 3 7.65 -5.39 -16.05
C THR A 3 6.87 -4.27 -15.35
N GLN A 4 5.57 -4.19 -15.55
CA GLN A 4 4.70 -3.25 -14.84
C GLN A 4 4.14 -3.91 -13.58
N ILE A 5 4.27 -3.22 -12.44
CA ILE A 5 3.78 -3.67 -11.15
C ILE A 5 2.89 -2.59 -10.58
N ASP A 6 1.62 -2.87 -10.39
CA ASP A 6 0.67 -1.99 -9.70
C ASP A 6 0.53 -2.45 -8.25
N LEU A 7 0.74 -1.55 -7.29
CA LEU A 7 0.69 -1.83 -5.86
C LEU A 7 -0.36 -0.95 -5.20
N TRP A 8 -1.30 -1.56 -4.49
CA TRP A 8 -2.30 -0.84 -3.70
C TRP A 8 -1.88 -0.72 -2.25
N VAL A 9 -1.85 0.52 -1.74
CA VAL A 9 -1.36 0.84 -0.40
C VAL A 9 -2.35 1.64 0.44
N ASP A 10 -2.33 1.35 1.73
CA ASP A 10 -2.90 2.18 2.80
C ASP A 10 -1.77 2.49 3.81
N PRO A 11 -1.49 3.75 4.17
CA PRO A 11 -0.48 4.12 5.16
C PRO A 11 -0.67 3.52 6.57
N ALA A 12 -1.87 3.06 6.92
CA ALA A 12 -2.11 2.34 8.17
C ALA A 12 -1.70 0.85 8.08
N CYS A 13 -1.53 0.29 6.88
CA CYS A 13 -1.28 -1.12 6.68
C CYS A 13 0.22 -1.49 6.78
N PRO A 14 0.62 -2.29 7.79
CA PRO A 14 2.01 -2.70 7.94
C PRO A 14 2.48 -3.67 6.85
N TRP A 15 1.58 -4.48 6.27
CA TRP A 15 1.93 -5.43 5.23
C TRP A 15 2.12 -4.75 3.87
N ALA A 16 1.27 -3.79 3.53
CA ALA A 16 1.46 -2.92 2.37
C ALA A 16 2.77 -2.14 2.49
N TRP A 17 3.10 -1.63 3.69
CA TRP A 17 4.38 -0.97 3.94
C TRP A 17 5.57 -1.88 3.62
N ILE A 18 5.62 -3.08 4.20
CA ILE A 18 6.74 -4.00 3.97
C ILE A 18 6.84 -4.39 2.49
N THR A 19 5.73 -4.74 1.85
CA THR A 19 5.72 -5.11 0.42
C THR A 19 6.13 -3.95 -0.48
N SER A 20 5.75 -2.71 -0.15
CA SER A 20 6.22 -1.53 -0.89
C SER A 20 7.73 -1.36 -0.80
N ARG A 21 8.33 -1.57 0.38
CA ARG A 21 9.78 -1.43 0.57
C ARG A 21 10.53 -2.50 -0.21
N TRP A 22 10.02 -3.73 -0.20
CA TRP A 22 10.56 -4.81 -1.03
C TRP A 22 10.51 -4.46 -2.53
N LEU A 23 9.39 -3.97 -3.03
CA LEU A 23 9.26 -3.63 -4.45
C LEU A 23 10.23 -2.51 -4.83
N LEU A 24 10.38 -1.47 -3.99
CA LEU A 24 11.37 -0.41 -4.21
C LEU A 24 12.82 -0.90 -4.17
N GLU A 25 13.14 -1.95 -3.41
CA GLU A 25 14.44 -2.62 -3.45
C GLU A 25 14.61 -3.46 -4.72
N ALA A 26 13.56 -4.18 -5.12
CA ALA A 26 13.60 -5.10 -6.26
C ALA A 26 13.81 -4.36 -7.59
N VAL A 27 13.15 -3.20 -7.78
CA VAL A 27 13.31 -2.41 -9.02
C VAL A 27 14.67 -1.72 -9.16
N GLN A 28 15.47 -1.67 -8.10
CA GLN A 28 16.88 -1.22 -8.21
C GLN A 28 17.76 -2.27 -8.89
N VAL A 29 17.34 -3.54 -8.90
CA VAL A 29 18.11 -4.67 -9.43
C VAL A 29 17.39 -5.43 -10.55
N ARG A 30 16.22 -4.95 -11.01
CA ARG A 30 15.42 -5.52 -12.11
C ARG A 30 14.83 -4.43 -12.99
N ASP A 31 14.66 -4.72 -14.28
CA ASP A 31 13.95 -3.86 -15.23
C ASP A 31 12.43 -3.95 -15.01
N ALA A 32 11.96 -3.26 -13.97
CA ALA A 32 10.57 -3.21 -13.56
C ALA A 32 10.20 -1.81 -13.07
N LYS A 33 8.91 -1.48 -13.12
CA LYS A 33 8.38 -0.20 -12.64
C LYS A 33 7.20 -0.46 -11.71
N VAL A 34 7.19 0.24 -10.57
CA VAL A 34 6.08 0.19 -9.60
C VAL A 34 5.21 1.42 -9.77
N HIS A 35 3.91 1.19 -9.87
CA HIS A 35 2.86 2.19 -9.86
C HIS A 35 2.09 2.06 -8.56
N PHE A 36 2.04 3.14 -7.78
CA PHE A 36 1.38 3.15 -6.47
C PHE A 36 -0.05 3.63 -6.63
N HIS A 37 -0.99 2.85 -6.10
CA HIS A 37 -2.41 3.16 -6.05
C HIS A 37 -2.88 3.16 -4.60
N VAL A 38 -3.97 3.87 -4.32
CA VAL A 38 -4.50 3.97 -2.96
C VAL A 38 -5.57 2.91 -2.74
N MET A 39 -5.48 2.17 -1.64
CA MET A 39 -6.60 1.37 -1.11
C MET A 39 -6.88 1.78 0.33
N SER A 40 -8.02 1.37 0.87
CA SER A 40 -8.41 1.64 2.26
C SER A 40 -8.66 0.35 3.05
N LEU A 41 -7.97 0.19 4.17
CA LEU A 41 -8.29 -0.81 5.18
C LEU A 41 -9.65 -0.54 5.82
N ALA A 42 -10.05 0.72 5.92
CA ALA A 42 -11.35 1.07 6.48
C ALA A 42 -12.49 0.60 5.57
N VAL A 43 -12.34 0.72 4.25
CA VAL A 43 -13.26 0.11 3.26
C VAL A 43 -13.21 -1.42 3.36
N LEU A 44 -12.01 -2.00 3.44
CA LEU A 44 -11.84 -3.46 3.53
C LEU A 44 -12.56 -4.07 4.76
N ASN A 45 -12.64 -3.33 5.86
CA ASN A 45 -13.18 -3.80 7.14
C ASN A 45 -14.56 -3.26 7.48
N GLU A 46 -15.20 -2.45 6.61
CA GLU A 46 -16.44 -1.75 6.95
C GLU A 46 -17.62 -2.68 7.29
N ASN A 47 -17.58 -3.90 6.73
CA ASN A 47 -18.61 -4.93 6.93
C ASN A 47 -18.15 -6.08 7.84
N ASN A 48 -16.96 -5.97 8.44
CA ASN A 48 -16.38 -7.00 9.28
C ASN A 48 -16.62 -6.71 10.77
N GLU A 49 -16.93 -7.76 11.55
CA GLU A 49 -16.90 -7.65 13.00
C GLU A 49 -15.45 -7.60 13.48
N VAL A 50 -15.05 -6.44 13.98
CA VAL A 50 -13.69 -6.19 14.49
C VAL A 50 -13.73 -5.70 15.94
N PRO A 51 -12.68 -5.97 16.74
CA PRO A 51 -12.58 -5.45 18.10
C PRO A 51 -12.68 -3.92 18.16
N GLU A 52 -13.17 -3.37 19.28
CA GLU A 52 -13.44 -1.93 19.39
C GLU A 52 -12.22 -1.03 19.13
N HIS A 53 -11.06 -1.40 19.67
CA HIS A 53 -9.80 -0.67 19.41
C HIS A 53 -9.44 -0.63 17.92
N TYR A 54 -9.86 -1.65 17.15
CA TYR A 54 -9.63 -1.70 15.72
C TYR A 54 -10.63 -0.81 14.97
N LYS A 55 -11.87 -0.66 15.46
CA LYS A 55 -12.83 0.31 14.90
C LYS A 55 -12.34 1.75 15.03
N GLU A 56 -11.79 2.11 16.19
CA GLU A 56 -11.20 3.44 16.40
C GLU A 56 -10.04 3.69 15.43
N LEU A 57 -9.19 2.67 15.22
CA LEU A 57 -8.12 2.71 14.23
C LEU A 57 -8.68 2.88 12.80
N MET A 58 -9.73 2.14 12.42
CA MET A 58 -10.36 2.25 11.10
C MET A 58 -11.00 3.62 10.89
N ALA A 59 -11.57 4.25 11.92
CA ALA A 59 -12.07 5.61 11.83
C ALA A 59 -10.95 6.63 11.52
N GLN A 60 -9.75 6.44 12.06
CA GLN A 60 -8.59 7.27 11.73
C GLN A 60 -7.95 6.92 10.39
N ALA A 61 -8.04 5.67 9.94
CA ALA A 61 -7.39 5.18 8.72
C ALA A 61 -7.89 5.86 7.44
N TRP A 62 -9.08 6.47 7.43
CA TRP A 62 -9.60 7.27 6.31
C TRP A 62 -8.74 8.50 6.00
N LYS A 63 -8.15 9.13 7.02
CA LYS A 63 -7.43 10.40 6.88
C LYS A 63 -6.25 10.35 5.91
N PRO A 64 -5.26 9.45 6.08
CA PRO A 64 -4.09 9.42 5.21
C PRO A 64 -4.44 9.00 3.77
N VAL A 65 -5.42 8.11 3.58
CA VAL A 65 -5.82 7.66 2.23
C VAL A 65 -6.61 8.72 1.47
N ARG A 66 -7.46 9.51 2.14
CA ARG A 66 -8.11 10.68 1.54
C ARG A 66 -7.07 11.72 1.11
N LEU A 67 -6.06 11.98 1.94
CA LEU A 67 -4.97 12.87 1.58
C LEU A 67 -4.22 12.39 0.32
N LEU A 68 -3.89 11.09 0.24
CA LEU A 68 -3.22 10.52 -0.93
C LEU A 68 -4.08 10.68 -2.21
N ILE A 69 -5.38 10.41 -2.13
CA ILE A 69 -6.31 10.61 -3.25
C ILE A 69 -6.37 12.09 -3.67
N ALA A 70 -6.44 13.02 -2.73
CA ALA A 70 -6.45 14.45 -3.05
C ALA A 70 -5.14 14.90 -3.70
N ALA A 71 -4.00 14.43 -3.18
CA ALA A 71 -2.69 14.70 -3.74
C ALA A 71 -2.57 14.18 -5.18
N GLU A 72 -3.02 12.94 -5.42
CA GLU A 72 -3.05 12.33 -6.75
C GLU A 72 -3.92 13.13 -7.73
N GLN A 73 -5.15 13.48 -7.35
CA GLN A 73 -6.07 14.21 -8.22
C GLN A 73 -5.57 15.61 -8.62
N THR A 74 -4.77 16.24 -7.77
CA THR A 74 -4.33 17.63 -7.96
C THR A 74 -2.89 17.75 -8.49
N HIS A 75 -2.05 16.74 -8.26
CA HIS A 75 -0.62 16.77 -8.58
C HIS A 75 -0.11 15.53 -9.33
N GLY A 76 -0.99 14.58 -9.70
CA GLY A 76 -0.63 13.38 -10.47
C GLY A 76 -0.24 12.17 -9.62
N ASN A 77 -0.20 10.99 -10.25
CA ASN A 77 0.12 9.72 -9.55
C ASN A 77 1.57 9.68 -9.02
N GLU A 78 2.48 10.44 -9.64
CA GLU A 78 3.89 10.51 -9.25
C GLU A 78 4.12 10.98 -7.81
N VAL A 79 3.15 11.67 -7.19
CA VAL A 79 3.27 12.13 -5.80
C VAL A 79 2.79 11.09 -4.78
N VAL A 80 2.11 10.01 -5.21
CA VAL A 80 1.54 9.00 -4.32
C VAL A 80 2.64 8.24 -3.57
N GLU A 81 3.64 7.73 -4.28
CA GLU A 81 4.78 7.00 -3.67
C GLU A 81 5.55 7.86 -2.65
N PRO A 82 6.05 9.07 -2.99
CA PRO A 82 6.86 9.83 -2.05
C PRO A 82 6.05 10.27 -0.83
N LEU A 83 4.78 10.67 -1.02
CA LEU A 83 3.91 11.04 0.10
C LEU A 83 3.58 9.83 0.98
N TYR A 84 3.30 8.67 0.37
CA TYR A 84 3.12 7.40 1.07
C TYR A 84 4.36 7.02 1.89
N SER A 85 5.55 7.11 1.29
CA SER A 85 6.85 6.87 1.93
C SER A 85 7.07 7.77 3.14
N ALA A 86 6.78 9.07 3.02
CA ALA A 86 6.93 10.05 4.09
C ALA A 86 5.97 9.80 5.27
N ILE A 87 4.72 9.43 4.98
CA ILE A 87 3.73 9.07 6.02
C ILE A 87 4.13 7.75 6.68
N GLY A 88 4.38 6.71 5.88
CA GLY A 88 4.65 5.36 6.36
C GLY A 88 5.93 5.24 7.18
N ARG A 89 6.98 6.01 6.86
CA ARG A 89 8.20 6.08 7.69
C ARG A 89 7.89 6.57 9.11
N ARG A 90 7.19 7.70 9.23
CA ARG A 90 6.78 8.23 10.55
C ARG A 90 5.85 7.27 11.28
N TYR A 91 4.90 6.69 10.54
CA TYR A 91 3.87 5.84 11.13
C TYR A 91 4.39 4.47 11.58
N HIS A 92 5.16 3.77 10.75
CA HIS A 92 5.60 2.39 11.01
C HIS A 92 6.99 2.32 11.66
N VAL A 93 7.94 3.12 11.17
CA VAL A 93 9.35 3.01 11.59
C VAL A 93 9.60 3.82 12.86
N GLU A 94 9.16 5.08 12.87
CA GLU A 94 9.33 5.97 14.04
C GLU A 94 8.24 5.74 15.10
N GLY A 95 7.16 5.06 14.73
CA GLY A 95 6.07 4.70 15.63
C GLY A 95 5.18 5.88 16.04
N ASN A 96 5.31 7.05 15.38
CA ASN A 96 4.41 8.16 15.60
C ASN A 96 3.01 7.79 15.06
N LYS A 97 1.97 7.90 15.88
CA LYS A 97 0.57 7.62 15.49
C LYS A 97 -0.29 8.87 15.39
N ASP A 98 0.28 10.04 15.65
CA ASP A 98 -0.43 11.31 15.58
C ASP A 98 -0.49 11.82 14.14
N LEU A 99 -1.59 11.48 13.46
CA LEU A 99 -1.85 11.93 12.09
C LEU A 99 -1.96 13.45 11.95
N SER A 100 -2.26 14.18 13.02
CA SER A 100 -2.29 15.65 12.98
C SER A 100 -0.91 16.27 12.82
N VAL A 101 0.13 15.53 13.21
CA VAL A 101 1.55 15.90 13.05
C VAL A 101 2.12 15.28 11.77
N ILE A 102 1.87 13.99 11.52
CA ILE A 102 2.47 13.25 10.41
C ILE A 102 2.07 13.81 9.06
N LEU A 103 0.79 14.14 8.85
CA LEU A 103 0.29 14.53 7.54
C LEU A 103 0.86 15.89 7.06
N PRO A 104 0.86 16.97 7.87
CA PRO A 104 1.52 18.22 7.49
C PRO A 104 3.02 18.07 7.23
N GLU A 105 3.73 17.32 8.08
CA GLU A 105 5.18 17.12 7.92
C GLU A 105 5.52 16.32 6.66
N ALA A 106 4.73 15.29 6.35
CA ALA A 106 4.91 14.50 5.14
C ALA A 106 4.67 15.34 3.88
N LEU A 107 3.63 16.19 3.87
CA LEU A 107 3.39 17.14 2.77
C LEU A 107 4.57 18.11 2.58
N ALA A 108 5.08 18.68 3.68
CA ALA A 108 6.21 19.60 3.64
C ALA A 108 7.49 18.93 3.10
N GLU A 109 7.75 17.69 3.51
CA GLU A 109 8.92 16.91 3.06
C GLU A 109 8.91 16.65 1.56
N VAL A 110 7.74 16.35 0.98
CA VAL A 110 7.62 16.06 -0.46
C VAL A 110 7.30 17.31 -1.29
N GLY A 111 7.29 18.50 -0.68
CA GLY A 111 7.10 19.77 -1.36
C GLY A 111 5.65 20.03 -1.82
N LEU A 112 4.66 19.37 -1.22
CA LEU A 112 3.25 19.53 -1.57
C LEU A 112 2.58 20.66 -0.74
N PRO A 113 1.55 21.33 -1.29
CA PRO A 113 0.87 22.42 -0.58
C PRO A 113 0.27 21.99 0.75
N ALA A 114 0.58 22.73 1.83
CA ALA A 114 0.07 22.45 3.17
C ALA A 114 -1.47 22.46 3.26
N VAL A 115 -2.15 23.19 2.37
CA VAL A 115 -3.61 23.21 2.29
C VAL A 115 -4.22 21.83 2.03
N LEU A 116 -3.49 20.90 1.39
CA LEU A 116 -3.97 19.54 1.15
C LEU A 116 -4.29 18.79 2.45
N VAL A 117 -3.71 19.18 3.60
CA VAL A 117 -3.99 18.50 4.87
C VAL A 117 -5.48 18.49 5.22
N SER A 118 -6.28 19.46 4.75
CA SER A 118 -7.72 19.48 4.99
C SER A 118 -8.44 18.31 4.35
N ALA A 119 -7.89 17.73 3.27
CA ALA A 119 -8.43 16.56 2.59
C ALA A 119 -8.58 15.34 3.51
N ALA A 120 -7.78 15.26 4.57
CA ALA A 120 -7.91 14.20 5.57
C ALA A 120 -9.33 14.09 6.17
N ASN A 121 -10.08 15.19 6.18
CA ASN A 121 -11.45 15.24 6.69
C ASN A 121 -12.50 15.48 5.59
N ASP A 122 -12.13 15.35 4.31
CA ASP A 122 -13.03 15.55 3.18
C ASP A 122 -13.61 14.22 2.70
N GLU A 123 -14.87 13.97 3.06
CA GLU A 123 -15.60 12.75 2.69
C GLU A 123 -15.97 12.70 1.21
N SER A 124 -15.91 13.82 0.48
CA SER A 124 -16.20 13.82 -0.96
C SER A 124 -15.20 12.99 -1.77
N LEU A 125 -14.03 12.72 -1.20
CA LEU A 125 -12.98 11.88 -1.79
C LEU A 125 -13.28 10.38 -1.67
N ASP A 126 -14.25 9.99 -0.85
CA ASP A 126 -14.54 8.57 -0.56
C ASP A 126 -14.98 7.81 -1.80
N THR A 127 -15.70 8.44 -2.72
CA THR A 127 -16.10 7.81 -3.99
C THR A 127 -14.89 7.43 -4.83
N ALA A 128 -13.91 8.34 -4.96
CA ALA A 128 -12.68 8.07 -5.71
C ALA A 128 -11.81 7.03 -5.01
N LEU A 129 -11.70 7.11 -3.68
CA LEU A 129 -10.98 6.13 -2.86
C LEU A 129 -11.57 4.72 -3.01
N ARG A 130 -12.90 4.59 -2.96
CA ARG A 130 -13.58 3.29 -3.14
C ARG A 130 -13.35 2.74 -4.54
N ALA A 131 -13.43 3.57 -5.57
CA ALA A 131 -13.14 3.15 -6.93
C ALA A 131 -11.70 2.60 -7.06
N SER A 132 -10.71 3.30 -6.52
CA SER A 132 -9.31 2.85 -6.49
C SER A 132 -9.14 1.56 -5.69
N HIS A 133 -9.78 1.46 -4.51
CA HIS A 133 -9.77 0.25 -3.68
C HIS A 133 -10.31 -0.96 -4.45
N HIS A 134 -11.50 -0.86 -5.06
CA HIS A 134 -12.12 -1.96 -5.78
C HIS A 134 -11.32 -2.38 -7.02
N GLN A 135 -10.71 -1.43 -7.73
CA GLN A 135 -9.83 -1.76 -8.86
C GLN A 135 -8.66 -2.68 -8.44
N GLY A 136 -8.08 -2.46 -7.27
CA GLY A 136 -6.99 -3.28 -6.75
C GLY A 136 -7.46 -4.59 -6.13
N MET A 137 -8.48 -4.53 -5.28
CA MET A 137 -8.86 -5.61 -4.36
C MET A 137 -9.83 -6.62 -4.97
N ASP A 138 -10.80 -6.20 -5.79
CA ASP A 138 -11.81 -7.12 -6.33
C ASP A 138 -11.21 -8.28 -7.16
N PRO A 139 -10.15 -8.08 -7.97
CA PRO A 139 -9.55 -9.15 -8.76
C PRO A 139 -8.95 -10.32 -7.95
N VAL A 140 -8.60 -10.10 -6.68
CA VAL A 140 -8.02 -11.16 -5.82
C VAL A 140 -9.08 -11.85 -4.94
N GLY A 141 -10.36 -11.50 -5.12
CA GLY A 141 -11.49 -12.05 -4.37
C GLY A 141 -11.74 -11.36 -3.03
N MET A 142 -12.84 -11.75 -2.38
CA MET A 142 -13.33 -11.08 -1.16
C MET A 142 -12.74 -11.66 0.15
N ASP A 143 -12.10 -12.83 0.10
CA ASP A 143 -11.60 -13.55 1.28
C ASP A 143 -10.15 -13.21 1.62
N VAL A 144 -9.56 -12.19 0.98
CA VAL A 144 -8.15 -11.82 1.13
C VAL A 144 -7.97 -10.41 1.68
N GLY A 145 -6.82 -10.21 2.33
CA GLY A 145 -6.43 -8.93 2.89
C GLY A 145 -5.40 -8.20 2.03
N THR A 146 -4.56 -7.39 2.68
CA THR A 146 -3.40 -6.75 2.07
C THR A 146 -2.12 -7.55 2.39
N PRO A 147 -1.10 -7.50 1.54
CA PRO A 147 -0.91 -6.64 0.37
C PRO A 147 -1.49 -7.24 -0.92
N VAL A 148 -1.80 -6.39 -1.91
CA VAL A 148 -2.22 -6.81 -3.25
C VAL A 148 -1.36 -6.11 -4.29
N ILE A 149 -0.86 -6.88 -5.26
CA ILE A 149 -0.13 -6.38 -6.41
C ILE A 149 -0.72 -6.94 -7.69
N HIS A 150 -0.67 -6.16 -8.77
CA HIS A 150 -0.89 -6.66 -10.11
C HIS A 150 0.43 -6.64 -10.87
N ILE A 151 0.76 -7.73 -11.56
CA ILE A 151 1.95 -7.81 -12.40
C ILE A 151 1.51 -8.03 -13.84
N ASN A 152 1.80 -7.06 -14.70
CA ASN A 152 1.35 -7.04 -16.10
C ASN A 152 -0.17 -7.28 -16.25
N GLY A 153 -0.96 -6.79 -15.30
CA GLY A 153 -2.43 -6.90 -15.28
C GLY A 153 -2.99 -8.12 -14.54
N GLU A 154 -2.17 -9.11 -14.18
CA GLU A 154 -2.60 -10.26 -13.38
C GLU A 154 -2.49 -9.94 -11.88
N ALA A 155 -3.53 -10.21 -11.11
CA ALA A 155 -3.62 -9.82 -9.70
C ALA A 155 -3.27 -10.97 -8.75
N ILE A 156 -2.57 -10.67 -7.65
CA ILE A 156 -2.29 -11.64 -6.59
C ILE A 156 -2.34 -11.01 -5.20
N PHE A 157 -2.86 -11.77 -4.23
CA PHE A 157 -2.69 -11.47 -2.82
C PHE A 157 -1.27 -11.86 -2.37
N GLY A 158 -0.52 -10.91 -1.83
CA GLY A 158 0.85 -11.09 -1.42
C GLY A 158 1.86 -10.53 -2.43
N PRO A 159 3.15 -10.91 -2.31
CA PRO A 159 3.68 -11.81 -1.29
C PRO A 159 3.62 -11.17 0.11
N VAL A 160 3.18 -11.94 1.10
CA VAL A 160 3.20 -11.55 2.52
C VAL A 160 4.57 -11.88 3.09
N ILE A 161 5.39 -10.86 3.35
CA ILE A 161 6.79 -10.99 3.77
C ILE A 161 7.09 -10.18 5.03
N THR A 162 8.09 -10.61 5.79
CA THR A 162 8.61 -9.91 6.96
C THR A 162 9.99 -10.47 7.35
N PRO A 163 11.05 -9.64 7.46
CA PRO A 163 11.15 -8.27 6.97
C PRO A 163 11.17 -8.21 5.43
N ALA A 164 11.18 -7.00 4.86
CA ALA A 164 11.39 -6.82 3.42
C ALA A 164 12.83 -7.23 3.03
N PRO A 165 13.03 -8.11 2.02
CA PRO A 165 14.36 -8.39 1.49
C PRO A 165 14.93 -7.16 0.77
N ARG A 166 16.26 -7.10 0.66
CA ARG A 166 17.01 -5.99 0.07
C ARG A 166 17.95 -6.46 -1.04
N GLY A 167 18.35 -5.54 -1.91
CA GLY A 167 19.28 -5.82 -3.01
C GLY A 167 18.89 -7.05 -3.85
N GLU A 168 19.86 -7.92 -4.16
CA GLU A 168 19.62 -9.07 -5.04
C GLU A 168 18.60 -10.08 -4.48
N ALA A 169 18.44 -10.17 -3.16
CA ALA A 169 17.41 -11.01 -2.56
C ALA A 169 16.00 -10.47 -2.86
N ALA A 170 15.82 -9.14 -2.95
CA ALA A 170 14.57 -8.52 -3.36
C ALA A 170 14.24 -8.84 -4.82
N GLY A 171 15.25 -8.74 -5.70
CA GLY A 171 15.14 -9.13 -7.11
C GLY A 171 14.79 -10.61 -7.29
N THR A 172 15.46 -11.49 -6.55
CA THR A 172 15.19 -12.94 -6.60
C THR A 172 13.74 -13.27 -6.21
N LEU A 173 13.19 -12.60 -5.19
CA LEU A 173 11.79 -12.77 -4.83
C LEU A 173 10.85 -12.29 -5.95
N LEU A 174 11.16 -11.15 -6.57
CA LEU A 174 10.36 -10.63 -7.69
C LEU A 174 10.36 -11.59 -8.89
N ASP A 175 11.52 -12.13 -9.25
CA ASP A 175 11.63 -13.13 -10.32
C ASP A 175 10.76 -14.36 -10.03
N GLY A 176 10.77 -14.83 -8.79
CA GLY A 176 9.95 -15.96 -8.35
C GLY A 176 8.45 -15.68 -8.45
N VAL A 177 8.01 -14.48 -8.04
CA VAL A 177 6.60 -14.05 -8.15
C VAL A 177 6.18 -13.96 -9.61
N ILE A 178 6.99 -13.33 -10.47
CA ILE A 178 6.73 -13.24 -11.91
C ILE A 178 6.63 -14.64 -12.54
N ALA A 179 7.55 -15.54 -12.17
CA ALA A 179 7.58 -16.89 -12.72
C ALA A 179 6.29 -17.66 -12.39
N VAL A 180 5.83 -17.64 -11.13
CA VAL A 180 4.58 -18.35 -10.77
C VAL A 180 3.34 -17.69 -11.39
N MET A 181 3.29 -16.35 -11.47
CA MET A 181 2.17 -15.62 -12.08
C MET A 181 2.09 -15.81 -13.61
N SER A 182 3.19 -16.18 -14.26
CA SER A 182 3.18 -16.50 -15.70
C SER A 182 2.45 -17.80 -16.05
N ILE A 183 2.06 -18.60 -15.05
CA ILE A 183 1.38 -19.89 -15.22
C ILE A 183 -0.10 -19.71 -14.91
N PRO A 184 -1.02 -19.74 -15.91
CA PRO A 184 -2.45 -19.46 -15.70
C PRO A 184 -3.17 -20.40 -14.72
N GLY A 185 -2.60 -21.58 -14.46
CA GLY A 185 -3.15 -22.56 -13.53
C GLY A 185 -2.60 -22.47 -12.10
N PHE A 186 -1.75 -21.48 -11.80
CA PHE A 186 -1.21 -21.28 -10.46
C PHE A 186 -2.15 -20.38 -9.64
N TYR A 187 -2.58 -20.85 -8.47
CA TYR A 187 -3.53 -20.13 -7.63
C TYR A 187 -3.00 -19.83 -6.22
N GLU A 188 -2.24 -20.73 -5.59
CA GLU A 188 -1.75 -20.51 -4.23
C GLU A 188 -0.44 -21.24 -3.95
N LEU A 189 0.47 -20.54 -3.26
CA LEU A 189 1.60 -21.12 -2.54
C LEU A 189 1.67 -20.48 -1.16
N LYS A 190 1.58 -21.29 -0.11
CA LYS A 190 1.48 -20.78 1.27
C LYS A 190 2.26 -21.64 2.25
N ARG A 191 2.86 -20.97 3.25
CA ARG A 191 3.32 -21.57 4.51
C ARG A 191 2.74 -20.82 5.69
N THR A 192 2.64 -21.48 6.84
CA THR A 192 2.15 -20.84 8.08
C THR A 192 3.03 -19.66 8.46
N ARG A 193 2.41 -18.49 8.64
CA ARG A 193 3.10 -17.30 9.13
C ARG A 193 3.41 -17.46 10.62
N THR A 194 4.68 -17.36 10.98
CA THR A 194 5.18 -17.52 12.36
C THR A 194 5.74 -16.22 12.95
N SER A 195 5.64 -15.10 12.23
CA SER A 195 6.19 -13.80 12.63
C SER A 195 5.26 -12.64 12.26
N GLY A 196 5.33 -11.57 13.05
CA GLY A 196 4.64 -10.31 12.79
C GLY A 196 5.43 -9.39 11.85
N PRO A 197 4.89 -8.21 11.51
CA PRO A 197 5.60 -7.18 10.77
C PRO A 197 6.90 -6.75 11.47
N VAL A 198 8.00 -6.69 10.72
CA VAL A 198 9.29 -6.15 11.17
C VAL A 198 9.65 -5.00 10.23
N PHE A 199 9.73 -3.80 10.79
CA PHE A 199 10.08 -2.58 10.06
C PHE A 199 11.59 -2.36 10.19
N ALA A 200 12.29 -2.37 9.06
CA ALA A 200 13.75 -2.23 8.98
C ALA A 200 14.13 -1.25 7.88
#